data_AF-A4EB09-F1
#
_entry.id   AF-A4EB09-F1
#
_cell.length_a   1.000
_cell.length_b   1.000
_cell.length_c   1.000
_cell.angle_alpha   90.00
_cell.angle_beta   90.00
_cell.angle_gamma   90.00
#
_symmetry.space_group_name_H-M   'P 1'
#
loop_
_entity.id
_entity.type
_entity.pdbx_description
1 polymer ?
#
loop_
_entity_poly.entity_id
_entity_poly.type
_entity_poly.pdbx_seq_one_letter_code
_entity_poly.pdbx_strand_id
1 'polypeptide(L)' 'MAVRVKAATTAAHSKNYDKVRRYYERGLWTKAMVHRAVDCKWITCDEYEEIVGEEYAEEV' A
#
# COMPACT_ATOMS: atom_id res chain seq x y z
N MET A 1 0.78 -34.38 14.20
CA MET A 1 -0.09 -33.25 14.57
C MET A 1 0.18 -32.12 13.59
N ALA A 2 -0.72 -31.94 12.62
CA ALA A 2 -0.59 -30.97 11.54
C ALA A 2 -1.11 -29.60 12.01
N VAL A 3 -0.35 -28.51 11.88
CA VAL A 3 -0.92 -27.18 11.67
C VAL A 3 0.04 -26.28 10.85
N ARG A 4 -0.26 -26.23 9.55
CA ARG A 4 -0.25 -25.09 8.62
C ARG A 4 1.02 -24.23 8.55
N VAL A 5 1.79 -24.49 7.48
CA VAL A 5 2.63 -23.51 6.79
C VAL A 5 1.79 -22.27 6.50
N LYS A 6 2.13 -21.13 7.09
CA LYS A 6 1.55 -19.84 6.74
C LYS A 6 2.16 -19.46 5.39
N ALA A 7 1.49 -19.84 4.31
CA ALA A 7 1.81 -19.37 2.98
C ALA A 7 1.75 -17.85 3.00
N ALA A 8 2.91 -17.21 2.89
CA ALA A 8 3.01 -15.78 2.64
C ALA A 8 2.51 -15.57 1.20
N THR A 9 1.31 -15.02 1.09
CA THR A 9 0.71 -14.59 -0.17
C THR A 9 1.58 -13.48 -0.75
N THR A 10 2.49 -13.82 -1.66
CA THR A 10 3.15 -12.83 -2.53
C THR A 10 2.13 -12.43 -3.60
N ALA A 11 1.09 -11.71 -3.19
CA ALA A 11 0.29 -10.93 -4.12
C ALA A 11 1.22 -9.92 -4.80
N ALA A 12 0.99 -9.65 -6.07
CA ALA A 12 1.87 -8.95 -7.00
C ALA A 12 1.97 -7.45 -6.70
N HIS A 13 2.36 -7.09 -5.49
CA HIS A 13 2.54 -5.71 -5.07
C HIS A 13 3.96 -5.22 -5.38
N SER A 14 4.08 -3.93 -5.64
CA SER A 14 5.31 -3.20 -5.80
C SER A 14 6.22 -3.45 -4.58
N LYS A 15 7.54 -3.41 -4.82
CA LYS A 15 8.55 -3.64 -3.76
C LYS A 15 8.44 -2.66 -2.58
N ASN A 16 7.67 -1.58 -2.72
CA ASN A 16 7.49 -0.55 -1.70
C ASN A 16 6.10 -0.56 -1.06
N TYR A 17 5.14 -1.35 -1.55
CA TYR A 17 3.79 -1.44 -0.99
C TYR A 17 3.79 -1.68 0.52
N ASP A 18 4.49 -2.73 0.97
CA ASP A 18 4.60 -3.06 2.40
C ASP A 18 5.17 -1.91 3.24
N LYS A 19 6.09 -1.11 2.68
CA LYS A 19 6.64 0.06 3.38
C LYS A 19 5.58 1.13 3.53
N VAL A 20 4.94 1.52 2.43
CA VAL A 20 3.94 2.59 2.43
C VAL A 20 2.76 2.21 3.32
N ARG A 21 2.29 0.96 3.23
CA ARG A 21 1.27 0.40 4.11
C ARG A 21 1.65 0.50 5.57
N ARG A 22 2.86 0.05 5.95
CA ARG A 22 3.35 0.16 7.34
C ARG A 22 3.48 1.60 7.81
N TYR A 23 3.88 2.53 6.94
CA TYR A 23 3.95 3.94 7.29
C TYR A 23 2.57 4.55 7.54
N TYR A 24 1.58 4.18 6.72
CA TYR A 24 0.19 4.60 6.89
C TYR A 24 -0.45 4.00 8.15
N GLU A 25 -0.30 2.68 8.38
CA GLU A 25 -0.78 2.00 9.60
C GLU A 25 -0.18 2.60 10.88
N ARG A 26 1.07 3.07 10.82
CA ARG A 26 1.74 3.73 11.95
C ARG A 26 1.40 5.22 12.09
N GLY A 27 0.58 5.78 11.19
CA GLY A 27 0.24 7.21 11.15
C GLY A 27 1.43 8.12 10.85
N LEU A 28 2.53 7.58 10.30
CA LEU A 28 3.71 8.35 9.92
C LEU A 28 3.48 9.10 8.61
N TRP A 29 2.60 8.58 7.76
CA TRP A 29 2.26 9.13 6.46
C TRP A 29 0.80 9.49 6.41
N THR A 30 0.50 10.68 5.88
CA THR A 30 -0.86 11.11 5.57
C THR A 30 -1.24 10.65 4.16
N LYS A 31 -2.53 10.68 3.84
CA LYS A 31 -3.07 10.33 2.51
C LYS A 31 -2.33 11.05 1.37
N ALA A 32 -2.05 12.35 1.53
CA ALA A 32 -1.30 13.14 0.55
C ALA A 32 0.14 12.63 0.32
N MET A 33 0.79 12.03 1.33
CA MET A 33 2.12 11.41 1.16
C MET A 33 2.02 10.07 0.42
N VAL A 34 0.97 9.29 0.69
CA VAL A 34 0.71 8.05 -0.07
C VAL A 34 0.40 8.40 -1.54
N HIS A 35 -0.32 9.48 -1.80
CA HIS A 35 -0.58 9.99 -3.17
C HIS A 35 0.72 10.39 -3.86
N ARG A 36 1.59 11.15 -3.19
CA ARG A 36 2.92 11.48 -3.72
C ARG A 36 3.79 10.25 -3.98
N ALA A 37 3.58 9.15 -3.26
CA ALA A 37 4.27 7.90 -3.55
C ALA A 37 3.76 7.24 -4.83
N VAL A 38 2.49 7.42 -5.20
CA VAL A 38 1.98 7.07 -6.53
C VAL A 38 2.68 7.93 -7.60
N ASP A 39 2.72 9.25 -7.42
CA ASP A 39 3.39 10.19 -8.34
C ASP A 39 4.88 9.87 -8.53
N CYS A 40 5.56 9.52 -7.44
CA CYS A 40 6.97 9.14 -7.43
C CYS A 40 7.22 7.72 -7.96
N LYS A 41 6.18 6.99 -8.40
CA LYS A 41 6.21 5.60 -8.88
C LYS A 41 6.74 4.61 -7.84
N TRP A 42 6.49 4.88 -6.56
CA TRP A 42 6.82 3.94 -5.48
C TRP A 42 5.78 2.82 -5.40
N ILE A 43 4.51 3.17 -5.59
CA ILE A 43 3.33 2.30 -5.59
C ILE A 43 2.44 2.62 -6.79
N THR A 44 1.43 1.79 -7.07
CA THR A 44 0.40 2.05 -8.10
C THR A 44 -0.85 2.71 -7.50
N CYS A 45 -1.74 3.25 -8.34
CA CYS A 45 -3.02 3.79 -7.89
C CYS A 45 -3.87 2.71 -7.19
N ASP A 46 -3.90 1.49 -7.73
CA ASP A 46 -4.63 0.35 -7.12
C ASP A 46 -4.11 0.05 -5.69
N GLU A 47 -2.80 0.17 -5.49
CA GLU A 47 -2.17 -0.03 -4.19
C GLU A 47 -2.47 1.09 -3.21
N TYR A 48 -2.57 2.33 -3.70
CA TYR A 48 -3.01 3.45 -2.88
C TYR A 48 -4.43 3.22 -2.36
N GLU A 49 -5.34 2.78 -3.22
CA GLU A 49 -6.72 2.49 -2.86
C GLU A 49 -6.81 1.36 -1.84
N GLU A 50 -5.96 0.33 -1.94
CA GLU A 50 -5.89 -0.73 -0.92
C GLU A 50 -5.33 -0.23 0.43
N ILE A 51 -4.34 0.66 0.43
CA ILE A 51 -3.73 1.16 1.66
C ILE A 51 -4.65 2.15 2.37
N VAL A 52 -5.23 3.09 1.61
CA VAL A 52 -6.01 4.21 2.13
C VAL A 52 -7.48 3.84 2.28
N GLY A 53 -7.99 2.92 1.45
CA GLY A 53 -9.41 2.54 1.41
C GLY A 53 -10.31 3.60 0.78
N GLU A 54 -9.73 4.62 0.15
CA GLU A 54 -10.44 5.68 -0.57
C GLU A 54 -10.00 5.62 -2.03
N GLU A 55 -10.95 5.81 -2.96
CA GLU A 55 -10.65 5.98 -4.39
C GLU A 55 -9.57 7.05 -4.54
N TYR A 56 -8.58 6.77 -5.38
CA TYR A 56 -7.56 7.73 -5.71
C TYR A 56 -8.21 8.88 -6.49
N ALA A 57 -8.68 9.89 -5.76
CA ALA A 57 -9.27 11.09 -6.32
C ALA A 57 -8.14 11.98 -6.84
N GLU A 58 -7.71 11.69 -8.07
CA GLU A 58 -6.90 12.58 -8.90
C GLU A 58 -7.79 13.77 -9.34
N GLU A 59 -8.33 14.53 -8.37
CA GLU A 59 -8.99 15.81 -8.67
C GLU A 59 -7.90 16.84 -8.98
N VAL A 60 -7.73 17.01 -10.30
CA VAL A 60 -6.88 17.95 -11.06
C VAL A 60 -6.78 19.35 -10.47
#